data_AF-A0A7V5DBG1-F1
#
_entry.id   AF-A0A7V5DBG1-F1
#
_cell.length_a   1.000
_cell.length_b   1.000
_cell.length_c   1.000
_cell.angle_alpha   90.00
_cell.angle_beta   90.00
_cell.angle_gamma   90.00
#
_symmetry.space_group_name_H-M   'P 1'
#
loop_
_entity.id
_entity.type
_entity.pdbx_description
1 polymer ?
#
loop_
_entity_poly.entity_id
_entity_poly.type
_entity_poly.pdbx_seq_one_letter_code
_entity_poly.pdbx_strand_id
1 'polypeptide(L)' 'MQIRDIIATLEAVAPPHLQESYDNAGLIVGHPDMVVTGVLFCLDSTEA' A
#
# COMPACT_ATOMS: atom_id res chain seq x y z
N MET A 1 7.96 12.39 2.55
CA MET A 1 7.58 11.05 2.09
C MET A 1 6.13 11.11 1.67
N GLN A 2 5.85 10.72 0.43
CA GLN A 2 4.51 10.59 -0.13
C GLN A 2 4.11 9.11 -0.16
N ILE A 3 2.82 8.81 -0.34
CA ILE A 3 2.32 7.43 -0.46
C ILE A 3 3.09 6.64 -1.54
N ARG A 4 3.38 7.26 -2.69
CA ARG A 4 4.17 6.62 -3.76
C ARG A 4 5.55 6.12 -3.34
N ASP A 5 6.19 6.79 -2.38
CA ASP A 5 7.52 6.41 -1.89
C ASP A 5 7.42 5.13 -1.03
N ILE A 6 6.32 4.98 -0.29
CA ILE A 6 6.02 3.78 0.51
C ILE A 6 5.67 2.61 -0.39
N ILE A 7 4.84 2.81 -1.41
CA ILE A 7 4.49 1.78 -2.40
C ILE A 7 5.76 1.24 -3.06
N ALA A 8 6.66 2.11 -3.52
CA ALA A 8 7.93 1.69 -4.11
C ALA A 8 8.78 0.83 -3.15
N THR A 9 8.74 1.13 -1.84
CA THR A 9 9.45 0.34 -0.83
C THR A 9 8.82 -1.03 -0.63
N LEU A 10 7.49 -1.12 -0.58
CA LEU A 10 6.76 -2.38 -0.45
C LEU A 10 6.95 -3.26 -1.69
N GLU A 11 6.83 -2.70 -2.88
CA GLU A 11 6.98 -3.42 -4.15
C GLU A 11 8.40 -3.91 -4.42
N ALA A 12 9.42 -3.24 -3.85
CA ALA A 12 10.80 -3.73 -3.91
C ALA A 12 10.98 -5.06 -3.15
N VAL A 13 10.17 -5.31 -2.11
CA VAL A 13 10.19 -6.55 -1.32
C VAL A 13 9.16 -7.56 -1.87
N ALA A 14 7.99 -7.09 -2.28
CA ALA A 14 6.89 -7.89 -2.81
C ALA A 14 6.43 -7.34 -4.16
N PRO A 15 7.07 -7.75 -5.27
CA PRO A 15 6.75 -7.25 -6.60
C PRO A 15 5.31 -7.52 -7.04
N PRO A 16 4.65 -6.58 -7.75
CA PRO A 16 3.25 -6.73 -8.17
C PRO A 16 2.98 -7.95 -9.06
N HIS A 17 3.97 -8.45 -9.81
CA HIS A 17 3.78 -9.59 -10.71
C HIS A 17 3.65 -10.94 -9.97
N LEU A 18 3.90 -10.98 -8.66
CA LEU A 18 3.66 -12.16 -7.83
C LEU A 18 2.19 -12.28 -7.38
N GLN A 19 1.39 -11.23 -7.61
CA GLN A 19 -0.02 -11.19 -7.27
C GLN A 19 -0.83 -12.11 -8.19
N GLU A 20 -1.80 -12.82 -7.64
CA GLU A 20 -2.73 -13.62 -8.43
C GLU A 20 -3.71 -12.72 -9.20
N SER A 21 -4.21 -13.20 -10.33
CA SER A 21 -5.08 -12.39 -11.21
C SER A 21 -6.37 -11.87 -10.57
N TYR A 22 -6.80 -12.49 -9.46
CA TYR A 22 -8.02 -12.13 -8.72
C TYR A 22 -7.76 -11.30 -7.46
N ASP A 23 -6.51 -11.10 -7.06
CA ASP A 23 -6.19 -10.28 -5.88
C ASP A 23 -6.43 -8.81 -6.16
N ASN A 24 -6.71 -8.03 -5.11
CA ASN A 24 -6.88 -6.58 -5.16
C ASN A 24 -5.89 -5.89 -4.20
N ALA A 25 -4.61 -5.84 -4.58
CA ALA A 25 -3.53 -5.24 -3.82
C ALA A 25 -3.06 -3.88 -4.40
N GLY A 26 -2.13 -3.22 -3.70
CA GLY A 26 -1.63 -1.89 -4.05
C GLY A 26 -2.40 -0.76 -3.35
N LEU A 27 -2.46 0.42 -3.97
CA LEU A 27 -3.22 1.55 -3.44
C LEU A 27 -4.71 1.41 -3.77
N ILE A 28 -5.52 0.96 -2.81
CA ILE A 28 -6.96 0.74 -3.01
C ILE A 28 -7.77 2.04 -2.85
N VAL A 29 -7.42 2.89 -1.87
CA VAL A 29 -8.10 4.17 -1.61
C VAL A 29 -7.07 5.26 -1.28
N GLY A 30 -7.31 6.47 -1.78
CA GLY A 30 -6.47 7.66 -1.53
C GLY A 30 -5.75 8.15 -2.79
N HIS A 31 -4.68 8.93 -2.62
CA HIS A 31 -3.89 9.47 -3.74
C HIS A 31 -2.39 9.28 -3.50
N PRO A 32 -1.61 8.85 -4.50
CA PRO A 32 -0.16 8.57 -4.36
C PRO A 32 0.67 9.78 -3.91
N ASP A 33 0.13 10.98 -4.07
CA ASP A 33 0.81 12.26 -3.81
C ASP A 33 0.54 12.81 -2.40
N MET A 34 -0.27 12.11 -1.61
CA MET A 34 -0.53 12.50 -0.24
C MET A 34 0.73 12.40 0.62
N VAL A 35 0.96 13.44 1.43
CA VAL A 35 2.02 13.46 2.44
C VAL A 35 1.65 12.51 3.58
N VAL A 36 2.58 11.63 3.95
CA VAL A 36 2.38 10.64 5.02
C VAL A 36 2.98 11.13 6.32
N THR A 37 2.21 11.05 7.41
CA THR A 37 2.64 11.41 8.78
C THR A 37 2.92 10.19 9.66
N GLY A 38 2.40 9.02 9.29
CA GLY A 38 2.59 7.76 9.99
C GLY A 38 2.06 6.57 9.18
N VAL A 39 2.44 5.35 9.56
CA VAL A 39 2.00 4.09 8.95
C VAL A 39 1.51 3.16 10.04
N LEU A 40 0.38 2.50 9.80
CA LEU A 40 -0.18 1.45 10.65
C LEU A 40 -0.25 0.15 9.85
N PHE A 41 0.30 -0.93 10.39
CA PHE A 41 0.11 -2.27 9.84
C PHE A 41 -1.10 -2.93 10.52
N CYS A 42 -2.01 -3.49 9.74
CA CYS A 42 -3.19 -4.20 10.23
C CYS A 42 -3.47 -5.45 9.38
N LEU A 43 -4.19 -6.42 9.96
CA LEU A 43 -4.82 -7.49 9.20
C LEU A 43 -6.11 -6.97 8.55
N ASP A 44 -7.01 -6.44 9.38
CA ASP A 44 -8.26 -5.84 8.96
C ASP A 44 -8.27 -4.34 9.26
N SER A 45 -8.59 -3.51 8.26
CA SER A 45 -8.79 -2.06 8.42
C SER A 45 -10.21 -1.75 8.90
N THR A 46 -10.52 -2.13 10.14
CA THR A 46 -11.80 -1.82 10.78
C THR A 46 -11.71 -0.60 11.68
N GLU A 47 -12.88 -0.03 11.99
CA GLU A 47 -13.03 0.89 13.12
C GLU A 47 -12.76 0.14 14.43
N ALA A 48 -12.39 0.89 15.48
CA ALA A 48 -12.11 0.36 16.82
C ALA A 48 -13.33 0.40 17.73
#